data_AF-A0AAP2MI28-F1
#
_entry.id   AF-A0AAP2MI28-F1
#
_cell.length_a   1.000
_cell.length_b   1.000
_cell.length_c   1.000
_cell.angle_alpha   90.00
_cell.angle_beta   90.00
_cell.angle_gamma   90.00
#
_symmetry.space_group_name_H-M   'P 1'
#
loop_
_entity.id
_entity.type
_entity.pdbx_description
1 polymer ?
#
loop_
_entity_poly.entity_id
_entity_poly.type
_entity_poly.pdbx_seq_one_letter_code
_entity_poly.pdbx_strand_id
1 'polypeptide(L)'
;MRKPFAALLATALLFPTLACAASQSFYDKKAAEAGGAGQRTVSLYVDVDLGARKSGSAGELNQAHKAFNANGFDVVSVVGYTENGDLQGFFVTYVRR
;
A
#
# COMPACT_ATOMS: atom_id res chain seq x y z
N MET A 1 57.17 -24.00 15.74
CA MET A 1 57.28 -22.87 14.78
C MET A 1 56.15 -23.03 13.75
N ARG A 2 54.92 -22.67 14.11
CA ARG A 2 54.16 -21.46 13.71
C ARG A 2 54.11 -21.23 12.19
N LYS A 3 53.06 -21.79 11.57
CA LYS A 3 52.61 -21.56 10.19
C LYS A 3 51.89 -20.21 10.09
N PRO A 4 52.14 -19.37 9.06
CA PRO A 4 51.25 -18.27 8.76
C PRO A 4 50.85 -18.28 7.27
N PHE A 5 49.81 -19.03 6.90
CA PHE A 5 49.10 -18.85 5.62
C PHE A 5 47.62 -19.20 5.83
N ALA A 6 46.96 -18.42 6.68
CA ALA A 6 45.53 -18.48 6.90
C ALA A 6 45.04 -17.09 7.34
N ALA A 7 45.20 -16.10 6.46
CA ALA A 7 44.74 -14.73 6.72
C ALA A 7 44.35 -14.02 5.43
N LEU A 8 43.53 -14.67 4.60
CA LEU A 8 42.93 -14.07 3.41
C LEU A 8 41.48 -14.54 3.29
N LEU A 9 40.68 -14.33 4.35
CA LEU A 9 39.26 -14.66 4.34
C LEU A 9 38.47 -13.81 5.36
N ALA A 10 38.55 -12.48 5.30
CA ALA A 10 37.76 -11.64 6.21
C ALA A 10 37.62 -10.18 5.75
N THR A 11 37.06 -9.90 4.57
CA THR A 11 36.68 -8.49 4.24
C THR A 11 35.56 -8.31 3.20
N ALA A 12 34.57 -9.20 3.12
CA ALA A 12 33.46 -9.05 2.16
C ALA A 12 32.05 -8.98 2.81
N LEU A 13 31.95 -8.49 4.04
CA LEU A 13 30.67 -8.36 4.77
C LEU A 13 30.45 -6.93 5.26
N LEU A 14 30.31 -5.97 4.34
CA LEU A 14 29.78 -4.64 4.65
C LEU A 14 28.89 -4.15 3.48
N PHE A 15 27.58 -4.46 3.61
CA PHE A 15 26.37 -3.69 3.22
C PHE A 15 26.27 -2.98 1.83
N PRO A 16 25.08 -2.88 1.20
CA PRO A 16 23.79 -2.74 1.88
C PRO A 16 22.61 -3.55 1.32
N THR A 17 21.68 -3.80 2.24
CA THR A 17 20.27 -4.12 2.04
C THR A 17 19.56 -3.02 1.22
N LEU A 18 19.64 -3.09 -0.10
CA LEU A 18 18.84 -2.34 -1.07
C LEU A 18 18.69 -3.30 -2.27
N ALA A 19 17.52 -3.75 -2.72
CA ALA A 19 16.19 -3.24 -2.58
C ALA A 19 15.24 -4.43 -2.72
N CYS A 20 14.53 -4.77 -1.65
CA CYS A 20 13.24 -5.44 -1.80
C CYS A 20 12.18 -4.34 -1.81
N ALA A 21 12.29 -3.42 -2.79
CA ALA A 21 11.17 -2.55 -3.13
C ALA A 21 10.17 -3.44 -3.88
N ALA A 22 9.48 -4.31 -3.14
CA ALA A 22 8.26 -4.91 -3.62
C ALA A 22 7.42 -3.75 -4.16
N SER A 23 6.99 -3.82 -5.42
CA SER A 23 6.17 -2.80 -6.06
C SER A 23 5.01 -2.49 -5.11
N GLN A 24 5.01 -1.30 -4.50
CA GLN A 24 3.94 -0.89 -3.60
C GLN A 24 2.63 -0.94 -4.37
N SER A 25 1.57 -1.47 -3.73
CA SER A 25 0.25 -1.42 -4.36
C SER A 25 -0.15 0.04 -4.57
N PHE A 26 -1.05 0.29 -5.52
CA PHE A 26 -1.57 1.63 -5.80
C PHE A 26 -2.02 2.35 -4.52
N TYR A 27 -2.72 1.64 -3.63
CA TYR A 27 -3.19 2.20 -2.37
C TYR A 27 -2.08 2.46 -1.35
N ASP A 28 -1.04 1.63 -1.30
CA ASP A 28 0.11 1.88 -0.41
C ASP A 28 0.80 3.19 -0.78
N LYS A 29 0.97 3.44 -2.08
CA LYS A 29 1.53 4.70 -2.58
C LYS A 29 0.62 5.87 -2.21
N LYS A 30 -0.69 5.76 -2.43
CA LYS A 30 -1.65 6.83 -2.11
C LYS A 30 -1.72 7.14 -0.62
N ALA A 31 -1.70 6.11 0.23
CA ALA A 31 -1.70 6.26 1.67
C ALA A 31 -0.40 6.89 2.19
N ALA A 32 0.75 6.48 1.64
CA ALA A 32 2.05 7.06 1.99
C ALA A 32 2.17 8.52 1.53
N GLU A 33 1.71 8.84 0.30
CA GLU A 33 1.64 10.21 -0.21
C GLU A 33 0.79 11.10 0.72
N ALA A 34 -0.41 10.65 1.07
CA ALA A 34 -1.30 11.38 1.96
C ALA A 34 -0.70 11.58 3.36
N GLY A 35 -0.07 10.54 3.91
CA GLY A 35 0.59 10.60 5.21
C GLY A 35 1.79 11.54 5.21
N GLY A 36 2.65 11.47 4.20
CA GLY A 36 3.83 12.32 4.05
C GLY A 36 3.47 13.79 3.77
N ALA A 37 2.37 14.04 3.07
CA ALA A 37 1.85 15.39 2.84
C ALA A 37 1.07 15.97 4.03
N GLY A 38 0.90 15.22 5.13
CA GLY A 38 0.14 15.69 6.30
C GLY A 38 -1.34 15.92 6.02
N GLN A 39 -1.93 15.22 5.05
CA GLN A 39 -3.34 15.40 4.70
C GLN A 39 -4.22 14.95 5.88
N ARG A 40 -5.19 15.80 6.26
CA ARG A 40 -6.15 15.46 7.32
C ARG A 40 -7.23 14.49 6.82
N THR A 41 -7.65 14.65 5.56
CA THR A 41 -8.75 13.91 4.95
C THR A 41 -8.36 13.53 3.53
N VAL A 42 -8.72 12.31 3.12
CA VAL A 42 -8.44 11.78 1.78
C VAL A 42 -9.68 11.07 1.29
N SER A 43 -10.14 11.40 0.09
CA SER A 43 -11.20 10.68 -0.61
C SER A 43 -10.63 10.07 -1.89
N LEU A 44 -10.85 8.78 -2.11
CA LEU A 44 -10.39 8.07 -3.29
C LEU A 44 -11.51 7.22 -3.90
N TYR A 45 -11.43 7.06 -5.22
CA TYR A 45 -12.32 6.18 -5.97
C TYR A 45 -11.70 4.78 -6.07
N VAL A 46 -12.47 3.76 -5.70
CA VAL A 46 -12.14 2.34 -5.85
C VAL A 46 -13.04 1.78 -6.94
N ASP A 47 -12.42 1.35 -8.04
CA ASP A 47 -13.13 0.84 -9.20
C ASP A 47 -13.68 -0.57 -8.96
N VAL A 48 -14.87 -0.86 -9.49
CA VAL A 48 -15.43 -2.21 -9.54
C VAL A 48 -15.20 -2.74 -10.95
N ASP A 49 -14.10 -3.47 -11.12
CA ASP A 49 -13.78 -4.08 -12.40
C ASP A 49 -14.91 -5.03 -12.82
N LEU A 50 -15.54 -4.76 -13.98
CA LEU A 50 -16.79 -5.38 -14.43
C LEU A 50 -16.69 -6.90 -14.60
N GLY A 51 -15.48 -7.46 -14.69
CA GLY A 51 -15.19 -8.89 -14.78
C GLY A 51 -15.04 -9.63 -13.44
N ALA A 52 -14.97 -8.91 -12.29
CA ALA A 52 -14.73 -9.50 -10.97
C ALA A 52 -15.66 -8.92 -9.87
N ARG A 53 -16.88 -8.53 -10.26
CA ARG A 53 -17.86 -7.69 -9.51
C ARG A 53 -18.08 -7.99 -8.02
N LYS A 54 -17.73 -9.17 -7.49
CA LYS A 54 -17.91 -9.51 -6.06
C LYS A 54 -16.60 -9.73 -5.32
N SER A 55 -15.67 -10.49 -5.88
CA SER A 55 -14.39 -10.81 -5.22
C SER A 55 -13.33 -9.74 -5.45
N GLY A 56 -13.33 -9.09 -6.62
CA GLY A 56 -12.36 -8.06 -6.97
C GLY A 56 -12.55 -6.80 -6.14
N SER A 57 -13.76 -6.21 -6.19
CA SER A 57 -14.08 -4.96 -5.48
C SER A 57 -13.92 -5.04 -3.96
N ALA A 58 -14.31 -6.16 -3.35
CA ALA A 58 -14.07 -6.40 -1.92
C ALA A 58 -12.57 -6.54 -1.59
N GLY A 59 -11.79 -7.15 -2.49
CA GLY A 59 -10.33 -7.25 -2.36
C GLY A 59 -9.65 -5.88 -2.44
N GLU A 60 -10.04 -5.07 -3.43
CA GLU A 60 -9.55 -3.70 -3.63
C GLU A 60 -9.85 -2.80 -2.43
N LEU A 61 -11.09 -2.85 -1.91
CA LEU A 61 -11.46 -2.12 -0.70
C LEU A 61 -10.63 -2.56 0.51
N ASN A 62 -10.44 -3.87 0.71
CA ASN A 62 -9.61 -4.38 1.81
C ASN A 62 -8.15 -3.93 1.69
N GLN A 63 -7.59 -3.92 0.47
CA GLN A 63 -6.23 -3.44 0.24
C GLN A 63 -6.13 -1.93 0.54
N ALA A 64 -7.10 -1.13 0.07
CA ALA A 64 -7.17 0.29 0.37
C ALA A 64 -7.27 0.55 1.88
N HIS A 65 -8.19 -0.11 2.57
CA HIS A 65 -8.38 0.05 4.01
C HIS A 65 -7.12 -0.31 4.78
N LYS A 66 -6.46 -1.43 4.44
CA LYS A 66 -5.21 -1.85 5.06
C LYS A 66 -4.09 -0.83 4.87
N ALA A 67 -3.92 -0.32 3.64
CA ALA A 67 -2.91 0.67 3.31
C ALA A 67 -3.09 1.98 4.09
N PHE A 68 -4.31 2.51 4.13
CA PHE A 68 -4.62 3.75 4.84
C PHE A 68 -4.53 3.58 6.36
N ASN A 69 -4.98 2.44 6.90
CA ASN A 69 -4.86 2.13 8.32
C ASN A 69 -3.39 2.07 8.77
N ALA A 70 -2.52 1.41 7.99
CA ALA A 70 -1.09 1.35 8.24
C ALA A 70 -0.41 2.74 8.22
N ASN A 71 -1.01 3.71 7.52
CA ASN A 71 -0.52 5.09 7.45
C ASN A 71 -1.21 6.03 8.46
N GLY A 72 -1.95 5.51 9.43
CA GLY A 72 -2.54 6.32 10.50
C GLY A 72 -3.85 7.02 10.13
N PHE A 73 -4.59 6.47 9.18
CA PHE A 73 -5.93 6.94 8.82
C PHE A 73 -7.00 5.93 9.20
N ASP A 74 -8.18 6.43 9.56
CA ASP A 74 -9.39 5.64 9.79
C ASP A 74 -10.38 5.87 8.66
N VAL A 75 -11.09 4.82 8.26
CA VAL A 75 -12.19 4.93 7.29
C VAL A 75 -13.39 5.58 7.97
N VAL A 76 -13.96 6.60 7.32
CA VAL A 76 -15.13 7.33 7.85
C VAL A 76 -16.33 7.28 6.92
N SER A 77 -16.13 6.97 5.65
CA SER A 77 -17.22 6.85 4.69
C SER A 77 -16.86 5.92 3.54
N VAL A 78 -17.83 5.11 3.11
CA VAL A 78 -17.79 4.29 1.89
C VAL A 78 -19.13 4.50 1.19
N VAL A 79 -19.11 5.07 -0.01
CA VAL A 79 -20.32 5.39 -0.78
C VAL A 79 -20.21 4.73 -2.15
N GLY A 80 -21.20 3.91 -2.51
CA GLY A 80 -21.29 3.33 -3.85
C GLY A 80 -21.59 4.39 -4.91
N TYR A 81 -20.90 4.32 -6.03
CA TYR A 81 -21.16 5.13 -7.22
C TYR A 81 -21.82 4.24 -8.28
N THR A 82 -23.04 4.61 -8.66
CA THR A 82 -23.85 3.90 -9.65
C THR A 82 -24.07 4.81 -10.84
N GLU A 83 -23.81 4.27 -12.04
CA GLU A 83 -24.05 4.96 -13.29
C GLU A 83 -24.91 4.08 -14.19
N ASN A 84 -25.98 4.64 -14.76
CA ASN A 84 -26.94 3.92 -15.59
C ASN A 84 -27.55 2.66 -14.94
N GLY A 85 -27.65 2.63 -13.61
CA GLY A 85 -28.18 1.50 -12.85
C GLY A 85 -27.15 0.42 -12.51
N ASP A 86 -25.91 0.53 -12.99
CA ASP A 86 -24.81 -0.38 -12.66
C ASP A 86 -23.85 0.24 -11.64
N LEU A 87 -23.49 -0.53 -10.62
CA LEU A 87 -22.45 -0.13 -9.65
C LEU A 87 -21.10 -0.09 -10.37
N GLN A 88 -20.50 1.10 -10.43
CA GLN A 88 -19.21 1.34 -11.07
C GLN A 88 -18.04 1.29 -10.08
N GLY A 89 -18.28 1.65 -8.82
CA GLY A 89 -17.21 1.78 -7.85
C GLY A 89 -17.67 2.31 -6.50
N PHE A 90 -16.69 2.69 -5.69
CA PHE A 90 -16.91 3.27 -4.37
C PHE A 90 -16.04 4.51 -4.17
N PHE A 91 -16.64 5.57 -3.65
CA PHE A 91 -15.88 6.65 -3.03
C PHE A 91 -15.63 6.29 -1.57
N VAL A 92 -14.36 6.17 -1.21
CA VAL A 92 -13.94 5.88 0.16
C VAL A 92 -13.25 7.12 0.72
N THR A 93 -13.69 7.56 1.90
CA THR A 93 -13.06 8.67 2.62
C THR A 93 -12.42 8.19 3.90
N TYR A 94 -11.19 8.64 4.09
CA TYR A 94 -10.37 8.41 5.27
C TYR A 94 -10.03 9.72 5.96
N VAL A 95 -9.90 9.67 7.27
CA VAL A 95 -9.46 10.80 8.10
C VAL A 95 -8.29 10.35 8.93
N ARG A 96 -7.27 11.20 9.05
CA ARG A 96 -6.11 10.95 9.91
C ARG A 96 -6.62 10.71 11.34
N ARG A 97 -6.03 9.79 12.10
CA ARG A 97 -6.25 9.74 13.54
C ARG A 97 -5.71 11.03 14.17
#